data_AF-A0A1Q3T7J4-F1
#
_entry.id   AF-A0A1Q3T7J4-F1
#
_cell.length_a   1.000
_cell.length_b   1.000
_cell.length_c   1.000
_cell.angle_alpha   90.00
_cell.angle_beta   90.00
_cell.angle_gamma   90.00
#
_symmetry.space_group_name_H-M   'P 1'
#
loop_
_entity.id
_entity.type
_entity.pdbx_description
1 polymer ?
#
loop_
_entity_poly.entity_id
_entity_poly.type
_entity_poly.pdbx_seq_one_letter_code
_entity_poly.pdbx_strand_id
1 'polypeptide(L)'
;MDSDDICLPHRFSVQVSMLEDADMVFGAALWFGTGIAGLRPTSPWRYTNADTGIALLHHMPFSNPTALMAREAVEELGGFRSTDVAEDYEFVLRAALSEKRILRTGIPVVLYRRSVGQVSQEDDYAERTRSEPTLWRTFSEHVNRVLPRLDWRTIASSAALTPAERQDFFTELALLTRRMSPALRGRYRRYAIRNVATMVATGRDHQV
;
A
#
# COMPACT_ATOMS: atom_id res chain seq x y z
N MET A 1 -0.14 5.90 -15.59
CA MET A 1 0.59 4.85 -16.33
C MET A 1 1.80 5.52 -16.90
N ASP A 2 2.96 4.90 -16.73
CA ASP A 2 4.22 5.54 -17.07
C ASP A 2 4.45 5.39 -18.58
N SER A 3 5.30 6.26 -19.14
CA SER A 3 5.52 6.31 -20.60
C SER A 3 6.25 5.10 -21.15
N ASP A 4 6.87 4.30 -20.29
CA ASP A 4 7.66 3.12 -20.62
C ASP A 4 6.92 1.79 -20.40
N ASP A 5 5.68 1.86 -19.91
CA ASP A 5 4.77 0.74 -19.71
C ASP A 5 3.95 0.40 -20.97
N ILE A 6 3.39 -0.80 -21.00
CA ILE A 6 2.48 -1.24 -22.07
C ILE A 6 1.10 -1.51 -21.48
N CYS A 7 0.10 -0.78 -21.97
CA CYS A 7 -1.30 -1.01 -21.64
C CYS A 7 -1.80 -2.31 -22.26
N LEU A 8 -2.36 -3.23 -21.47
CA LEU A 8 -2.96 -4.44 -22.01
C LEU A 8 -4.35 -4.13 -22.60
N PRO A 9 -4.74 -4.78 -23.71
CA PRO A 9 -5.89 -4.36 -24.53
C PRO A 9 -7.23 -4.37 -23.77
N HIS A 10 -7.37 -5.21 -22.75
CA HIS A 10 -8.58 -5.35 -21.96
C HIS A 10 -8.61 -4.47 -20.70
N ARG A 11 -7.56 -3.67 -20.43
CA ARG A 11 -7.44 -2.84 -19.22
C ARG A 11 -8.71 -2.05 -18.92
N PHE A 12 -9.15 -1.23 -19.86
CA PHE A 12 -10.27 -0.33 -19.63
C PHE A 12 -11.59 -1.09 -19.49
N SER A 13 -11.82 -2.15 -20.28
CA SER A 13 -13.02 -2.99 -20.12
C SER A 13 -13.14 -3.61 -18.73
N VAL A 14 -12.01 -4.01 -18.13
CA VAL A 14 -11.97 -4.59 -16.78
C VAL A 14 -12.11 -3.52 -15.70
N GLN A 15 -11.39 -2.39 -15.82
CA GLN A 15 -11.33 -1.40 -14.74
C GLN A 15 -12.52 -0.43 -14.74
N VAL A 16 -13.07 -0.07 -15.90
CA VAL A 16 -14.23 0.82 -16.00
C VAL A 16 -15.47 0.17 -15.40
N SER A 17 -15.70 -1.11 -15.67
CA SER A 17 -16.83 -1.84 -15.05
C SER A 17 -16.73 -1.91 -13.52
N MET A 18 -15.50 -1.91 -12.96
CA MET A 18 -15.29 -1.91 -11.52
C MET A 18 -15.44 -0.53 -10.86
N LEU A 19 -15.36 0.57 -11.64
CA LEU A 19 -15.57 1.92 -11.11
C LEU A 19 -17.04 2.18 -10.74
N GLU A 20 -17.99 1.37 -11.20
CA GLU A 20 -19.38 1.43 -10.73
C GLU A 20 -19.46 1.21 -9.20
N ASP A 21 -18.55 0.40 -8.66
CA ASP A 21 -18.49 0.03 -7.24
C ASP A 21 -17.28 0.63 -6.50
N ALA A 22 -16.50 1.51 -7.14
CA ALA A 22 -15.26 2.02 -6.59
C ALA A 22 -14.92 3.44 -7.05
N ASP A 23 -14.24 4.19 -6.19
CA ASP A 23 -13.64 5.47 -6.54
C ASP A 23 -12.27 5.29 -7.22
N MET A 24 -11.57 4.21 -6.86
CA MET A 24 -10.26 3.87 -7.40
C MET A 24 -10.14 2.36 -7.63
N VAL A 25 -9.65 1.98 -8.79
CA VAL A 25 -9.43 0.59 -9.19
C VAL A 25 -7.99 0.39 -9.61
N PHE A 26 -7.33 -0.58 -8.99
CA PHE A 26 -6.01 -1.05 -9.38
C PHE A 26 -6.09 -2.41 -10.06
N GLY A 27 -5.05 -2.75 -10.82
CA GLY A 27 -4.93 -4.06 -11.45
C GLY A 27 -3.75 -4.87 -10.95
N ALA A 28 -3.66 -6.11 -11.42
CA ALA A 28 -2.37 -6.79 -11.43
C ALA A 28 -1.52 -6.28 -12.60
N ALA A 29 -0.25 -6.64 -12.60
CA ALA A 29 0.70 -6.27 -13.64
C ALA A 29 1.56 -7.48 -13.98
N LEU A 30 2.11 -7.49 -15.19
CA LEU A 30 3.20 -8.38 -15.57
C LEU A 30 4.47 -7.56 -15.67
N TRP A 31 5.48 -7.88 -14.88
CA TRP A 31 6.78 -7.24 -14.96
C TRP A 31 7.57 -7.76 -16.15
N PHE A 32 8.25 -6.86 -16.84
CA PHE A 32 9.19 -7.16 -17.92
C PHE A 32 10.35 -6.16 -17.89
N GLY A 33 11.43 -6.42 -18.62
CA GLY A 33 12.59 -5.53 -18.69
C GLY A 33 13.82 -6.09 -17.98
N THR A 34 14.69 -5.20 -17.51
CA THR A 34 16.03 -5.58 -17.05
C THR A 34 15.97 -6.47 -15.81
N GLY A 35 16.70 -7.59 -15.83
CA GLY A 35 16.74 -8.54 -14.73
C GLY A 35 15.47 -9.40 -14.57
N ILE A 36 14.51 -9.31 -15.50
CA ILE A 36 13.30 -10.14 -15.51
C ILE A 36 13.37 -11.11 -16.71
N ALA A 37 13.46 -12.41 -16.42
CA ALA A 37 13.34 -13.43 -17.44
C ALA A 37 11.87 -13.56 -17.89
N GLY A 38 11.56 -13.15 -19.12
CA GLY A 38 10.20 -13.20 -19.67
C GLY A 38 9.24 -12.23 -18.99
N LEU A 39 8.02 -12.68 -18.73
CA LEU A 39 6.98 -11.93 -18.02
C LEU A 39 6.79 -12.51 -16.62
N ARG A 40 6.90 -11.66 -15.59
CA ARG A 40 6.72 -12.07 -14.20
C ARG A 40 5.47 -11.43 -13.59
N PRO A 41 4.45 -12.20 -13.19
CA PRO A 41 3.23 -11.62 -12.63
C PRO A 41 3.46 -11.02 -11.24
N THR A 42 2.76 -9.92 -10.95
CA THR A 42 2.53 -9.48 -9.57
C THR A 42 1.52 -10.39 -8.88
N SER A 43 1.25 -10.12 -7.60
CA SER A 43 0.22 -10.84 -6.82
C SER A 43 -1.08 -11.00 -7.63
N PRO A 44 -1.65 -12.22 -7.79
CA PRO A 44 -2.87 -12.41 -8.57
C PRO A 44 -4.15 -12.15 -7.76
N TRP A 45 -4.02 -11.66 -6.52
CA TRP A 45 -5.13 -11.57 -5.59
C TRP A 45 -6.00 -10.34 -5.80
N ARG A 46 -7.32 -10.50 -5.67
CA ARG A 46 -8.24 -9.38 -5.57
C ARG A 46 -8.13 -8.73 -4.19
N TYR A 47 -8.31 -7.42 -4.13
CA TYR A 47 -8.42 -6.67 -2.88
C TYR A 47 -9.78 -6.00 -2.84
N THR A 48 -10.53 -6.26 -1.78
CA THR A 48 -11.70 -5.47 -1.41
C THR A 48 -11.26 -4.16 -0.76
N ASN A 49 -12.20 -3.23 -0.55
CA ASN A 49 -11.90 -1.98 0.17
C ASN A 49 -11.33 -2.24 1.59
N ALA A 50 -11.87 -3.23 2.30
CA ALA A 50 -11.39 -3.63 3.62
C ALA A 50 -9.98 -4.23 3.55
N ASP A 51 -9.69 -5.05 2.54
CA ASP A 51 -8.35 -5.59 2.32
C ASP A 51 -7.34 -4.48 2.07
N THR A 52 -7.72 -3.48 1.25
CA THR A 52 -6.88 -2.32 0.95
C THR A 52 -6.52 -1.55 2.22
N GLY A 53 -7.52 -1.18 3.04
CA GLY A 53 -7.27 -0.45 4.28
C GLY A 53 -6.30 -1.17 5.22
N ILE A 54 -6.43 -2.49 5.36
CA ILE A 54 -5.52 -3.29 6.19
C ILE A 54 -4.14 -3.42 5.54
N ALA A 55 -4.08 -3.61 4.21
CA ALA A 55 -2.83 -3.76 3.49
C ALA A 55 -1.92 -2.53 3.58
N LEU A 56 -2.53 -1.34 3.55
CA LEU A 56 -1.87 -0.04 3.68
C LEU A 56 -1.26 0.19 5.07
N LEU A 57 -1.50 -0.67 6.07
CA LEU A 57 -0.73 -0.64 7.33
C LEU A 57 0.71 -1.13 7.15
N HIS A 58 1.00 -1.81 6.04
CA HIS A 58 2.26 -2.53 5.86
C HIS A 58 3.10 -2.01 4.69
N HIS A 59 2.45 -1.65 3.57
CA HIS A 59 3.09 -1.19 2.33
C HIS A 59 2.01 -0.72 1.36
N MET A 60 2.43 -0.06 0.28
CA MET A 60 1.62 0.11 -0.92
C MET A 60 1.53 -1.22 -1.70
N PRO A 61 0.37 -1.91 -1.74
CA PRO A 61 0.27 -3.24 -2.35
C PRO A 61 0.03 -3.21 -3.87
N PHE A 62 -0.15 -2.03 -4.45
CA PHE A 62 -0.54 -1.83 -5.85
C PHE A 62 0.57 -1.19 -6.67
N SER A 63 0.65 -1.53 -7.95
CA SER A 63 1.54 -0.85 -8.89
C SER A 63 0.83 0.41 -9.40
N ASN A 64 1.39 1.59 -9.14
CA ASN A 64 0.80 2.88 -9.50
C ASN A 64 0.36 2.98 -10.98
N PRO A 65 1.12 2.47 -11.97
CA PRO A 65 0.69 2.55 -13.37
C PRO A 65 -0.62 1.85 -13.70
N THR A 66 -1.04 0.90 -12.85
CA THR A 66 -2.30 0.17 -12.99
C THR A 66 -3.50 0.94 -12.49
N ALA A 67 -3.35 2.10 -11.86
CA ALA A 67 -4.47 2.85 -11.32
C ALA A 67 -5.42 3.32 -12.42
N LEU A 68 -6.72 3.24 -12.14
CA LEU A 68 -7.80 3.96 -12.82
C LEU A 68 -8.68 4.55 -11.72
N MET A 69 -9.00 5.84 -11.81
CA MET A 69 -9.67 6.57 -10.72
C MET A 69 -10.82 7.40 -11.30
N ALA A 70 -11.90 7.53 -10.54
CA ALA A 70 -12.96 8.49 -10.84
C ALA A 70 -12.40 9.91 -10.74
N ARG A 71 -12.77 10.77 -11.69
CA ARG A 71 -12.25 12.14 -11.77
C ARG A 71 -12.63 12.93 -10.50
N GLU A 72 -13.88 12.81 -10.09
CA GLU A 72 -14.47 13.51 -8.95
C GLU A 72 -13.74 13.12 -7.66
N ALA A 73 -13.39 11.84 -7.50
CA ALA A 73 -12.62 11.37 -6.36
C ALA A 73 -11.20 11.99 -6.30
N VAL A 74 -10.54 12.17 -7.46
CA VAL A 74 -9.22 12.81 -7.52
C VAL A 74 -9.33 14.32 -7.23
N GLU A 75 -10.36 14.98 -7.74
CA GLU A 75 -10.61 16.41 -7.52
C GLU A 75 -10.93 16.70 -6.04
N GLU A 76 -11.78 15.90 -5.40
CA GLU A 76 -12.08 16.01 -3.96
C GLU A 76 -10.85 15.78 -3.08
N LEU A 77 -9.93 14.91 -3.53
CA LEU A 77 -8.65 14.70 -2.88
C LEU A 77 -7.62 15.77 -3.26
N GLY A 78 -7.88 16.68 -4.20
CA GLY A 78 -6.92 17.72 -4.60
C GLY A 78 -5.65 17.18 -5.27
N GLY A 79 -5.69 15.97 -5.86
CA GLY A 79 -4.56 15.38 -6.59
C GLY A 79 -3.36 14.95 -5.72
N PHE A 80 -2.21 14.69 -6.36
CA PHE A 80 -0.98 14.31 -5.67
C PHE A 80 -0.38 15.51 -4.92
N ARG A 81 0.15 15.25 -3.72
CA ARG A 81 0.92 16.23 -2.96
C ARG A 81 2.39 16.11 -3.34
N SER A 82 3.12 17.21 -3.19
CA SER A 82 4.58 17.18 -3.29
C SER A 82 5.16 16.43 -2.09
N THR A 83 5.71 15.24 -2.35
CA THR A 83 6.47 14.44 -1.40
C THR A 83 7.79 14.06 -2.05
N ASP A 84 8.88 13.96 -1.30
CA ASP A 84 10.19 13.61 -1.89
C ASP A 84 10.25 12.15 -2.36
N VAL A 85 9.34 11.30 -1.87
CA VAL A 85 9.23 9.89 -2.22
C VAL A 85 7.82 9.36 -1.94
N ALA A 86 7.39 8.36 -2.72
CA ALA A 86 6.15 7.61 -2.52
C ALA A 86 4.87 8.48 -2.46
N GLU A 87 4.77 9.46 -3.35
CA GLU A 87 3.60 10.32 -3.57
C GLU A 87 2.31 9.51 -3.83
N ASP A 88 2.46 8.37 -4.50
CA ASP A 88 1.39 7.43 -4.82
C ASP A 88 0.84 6.75 -3.57
N TYR A 89 1.73 6.36 -2.65
CA TYR A 89 1.33 5.76 -1.39
C TYR A 89 0.63 6.78 -0.48
N GLU A 90 1.14 8.01 -0.40
CA GLU A 90 0.49 9.10 0.34
C GLU A 90 -0.92 9.33 -0.18
N PHE A 91 -1.07 9.42 -1.50
CA PHE A 91 -2.35 9.68 -2.15
C PHE A 91 -3.37 8.57 -1.86
N VAL A 92 -2.97 7.31 -1.91
CA VAL A 92 -3.85 6.17 -1.63
C VAL A 92 -4.21 6.06 -0.15
N LEU A 93 -3.30 6.36 0.77
CA LEU A 93 -3.62 6.46 2.20
C LEU A 93 -4.67 7.53 2.45
N ARG A 94 -4.52 8.67 1.79
CA ARG A 94 -5.44 9.80 1.93
C ARG A 94 -6.82 9.49 1.33
N ALA A 95 -6.86 8.80 0.20
CA ALA A 95 -8.10 8.26 -0.35
C ALA A 95 -8.80 7.33 0.65
N ALA A 96 -8.06 6.42 1.31
CA ALA A 96 -8.62 5.55 2.34
C ALA A 96 -9.14 6.31 3.56
N LEU A 97 -8.42 7.36 4.00
CA LEU A 97 -8.84 8.24 5.10
C LEU A 97 -10.10 9.05 4.76
N SER A 98 -10.27 9.44 3.51
CA SER A 98 -11.47 10.10 2.98
C SER A 98 -12.58 9.11 2.58
N GLU A 99 -12.50 7.86 3.05
CA GLU A 99 -13.49 6.80 2.85
C GLU A 99 -13.79 6.46 1.38
N LYS A 100 -12.85 6.75 0.48
CA LYS A 100 -12.93 6.33 -0.92
C LYS A 100 -12.85 4.81 -1.01
N ARG A 101 -13.68 4.23 -1.88
CA ARG A 101 -13.71 2.80 -2.15
C ARG A 101 -12.57 2.45 -3.10
N ILE A 102 -11.60 1.70 -2.59
CA ILE A 102 -10.39 1.32 -3.34
C ILE A 102 -10.36 -0.19 -3.53
N LEU A 103 -10.49 -0.62 -4.78
CA LEU A 103 -10.50 -2.02 -5.16
C LEU A 103 -9.27 -2.39 -6.00
N ARG A 104 -8.94 -3.68 -6.01
CA ARG A 104 -7.93 -4.21 -6.93
C ARG A 104 -8.41 -5.50 -7.58
N THR A 105 -8.32 -5.59 -8.89
CA THR A 105 -8.50 -6.86 -9.62
C THR A 105 -7.23 -7.71 -9.59
N GLY A 106 -7.41 -9.03 -9.68
CA GLY A 106 -6.32 -9.98 -9.89
C GLY A 106 -5.89 -10.11 -11.36
N ILE A 107 -6.62 -9.47 -12.28
CA ILE A 107 -6.36 -9.52 -13.72
C ILE A 107 -5.19 -8.57 -14.05
N PRO A 108 -4.14 -9.03 -14.78
CA PRO A 108 -3.10 -8.14 -15.23
C PRO A 108 -3.62 -7.15 -16.27
N VAL A 109 -3.38 -5.86 -16.07
CA VAL A 109 -3.88 -4.80 -16.97
C VAL A 109 -2.78 -3.96 -17.61
N VAL A 110 -1.54 -4.10 -17.13
CA VAL A 110 -0.36 -3.39 -17.64
C VAL A 110 0.82 -4.37 -17.65
N LEU A 111 1.64 -4.31 -18.72
CA LEU A 111 3.02 -4.77 -18.63
C LEU A 111 3.83 -3.63 -18.01
N TYR A 112 4.29 -3.83 -16.78
CA TYR A 112 5.02 -2.83 -16.02
C TYR A 112 6.52 -3.00 -16.26
N ARG A 113 7.17 -1.96 -16.78
CA ARG A 113 8.61 -2.02 -17.08
C ARG A 113 9.40 -1.92 -15.77
N ARG A 114 10.33 -2.85 -15.61
CA ARG A 114 11.39 -2.83 -14.61
C ARG A 114 12.67 -2.35 -15.28
N SER A 115 13.18 -1.21 -14.84
CA SER A 115 14.47 -0.65 -15.27
C SER A 115 15.47 -0.64 -14.11
N VAL A 116 16.75 -0.51 -14.45
CA VAL A 116 17.81 -0.21 -13.48
C VAL A 116 17.65 1.24 -13.05
N GLY A 117 17.73 1.52 -11.74
CA GLY A 117 17.60 2.88 -11.20
C GLY A 117 16.16 3.34 -10.96
N GLN A 118 15.20 2.42 -10.85
CA GLN A 118 13.90 2.78 -10.28
C GLN A 118 14.09 3.22 -8.83
N VAL A 119 13.50 4.35 -8.45
CA VAL A 119 13.63 4.94 -7.10
C VAL A 119 13.30 3.95 -5.99
N SER A 120 12.31 3.07 -6.20
CA SER A 120 11.93 2.03 -5.24
C SER A 120 12.93 0.88 -5.07
N GLN A 121 14.02 0.87 -5.85
CA GLN A 121 15.13 -0.06 -5.75
C GLN A 121 16.39 0.58 -5.14
N GLU A 122 16.36 1.88 -4.82
CA GLU A 122 17.46 2.55 -4.14
C GLU A 122 17.56 2.06 -2.69
N ASP A 123 18.79 1.87 -2.19
CA ASP A 123 19.03 1.29 -0.87
C ASP A 123 18.45 2.15 0.27
N ASP A 124 18.40 3.47 0.08
CA ASP A 124 17.87 4.44 1.06
C ASP A 124 16.36 4.68 0.93
N TYR A 125 15.67 4.04 -0.03
CA TYR A 125 14.24 4.26 -0.31
C TYR A 125 13.38 4.08 0.95
N ALA A 126 13.67 3.05 1.73
CA ALA A 126 12.92 2.75 2.95
C ALA A 126 13.17 3.81 4.04
N GLU A 127 14.38 4.38 4.12
CA GLU A 127 14.68 5.46 5.06
C GLU A 127 13.97 6.75 4.65
N ARG A 128 14.10 7.15 3.37
CA ARG A 128 13.44 8.33 2.81
C ARG A 128 11.92 8.29 2.98
N THR A 129 11.32 7.13 2.74
CA THR A 129 9.87 6.91 2.92
C THR A 129 9.45 7.11 4.37
N ARG A 130 10.29 6.73 5.34
CA ARG A 130 10.00 6.92 6.77
C ARG A 130 10.23 8.36 7.23
N SER A 131 11.19 9.05 6.63
CA SER A 131 11.50 10.44 6.98
C SER A 131 10.61 11.46 6.27
N GLU A 132 9.89 11.05 5.20
CA GLU A 132 8.98 11.92 4.45
C GLU A 132 7.82 12.41 5.34
N PRO A 133 7.80 13.68 5.77
CA PRO A 133 6.90 14.15 6.82
C PRO A 133 5.43 14.10 6.42
N THR A 134 5.12 14.34 5.14
CA THR A 134 3.74 14.34 4.64
C THR A 134 3.20 12.92 4.64
N LEU A 135 3.96 11.98 4.10
CA LEU A 135 3.60 10.57 4.07
C LEU A 135 3.47 10.00 5.49
N TRP A 136 4.42 10.30 6.38
CA TRP A 136 4.40 9.79 7.75
C TRP A 136 3.18 10.27 8.53
N ARG A 137 2.76 11.52 8.33
CA ARG A 137 1.55 12.07 8.93
C ARG A 137 0.30 11.34 8.45
N THR A 138 0.12 11.22 7.14
CA THR A 138 -1.03 10.54 6.54
C THR A 138 -1.05 9.05 6.93
N PHE A 139 0.09 8.37 6.95
CA PHE A 139 0.21 6.99 7.42
C PHE A 139 -0.20 6.86 8.90
N SER A 140 0.27 7.76 9.76
CA SER A 140 -0.06 7.73 11.19
C SER A 140 -1.55 7.95 11.45
N GLU A 141 -2.20 8.82 10.68
CA GLU A 141 -3.66 9.01 10.73
C GLU A 141 -4.39 7.75 10.27
N HIS A 142 -3.92 7.09 9.21
CA HIS A 142 -4.50 5.84 8.73
C HIS A 142 -4.38 4.71 9.75
N VAL A 143 -3.22 4.58 10.41
CA VAL A 143 -3.02 3.61 11.50
C VAL A 143 -4.03 3.86 12.62
N ASN A 144 -4.16 5.10 13.10
CA ASN A 144 -5.13 5.44 14.15
C ASN A 144 -6.59 5.14 13.73
N ARG A 145 -6.94 5.33 12.46
CA ARG A 145 -8.28 5.01 11.93
C ARG A 145 -8.57 3.51 11.93
N VAL A 146 -7.59 2.70 11.53
CA VAL A 146 -7.74 1.24 11.37
C VAL A 146 -7.51 0.49 12.70
N LEU A 147 -6.67 1.02 13.58
CA LEU A 147 -6.31 0.49 14.89
C LEU A 147 -6.64 1.52 16.01
N PRO A 148 -7.92 1.88 16.22
CA PRO A 148 -8.31 2.99 17.11
C PRO A 148 -8.04 2.75 18.60
N ARG A 149 -7.74 1.51 18.99
CA ARG A 149 -7.37 1.16 20.37
C ARG A 149 -5.90 1.37 20.67
N LEU A 150 -5.11 1.72 19.65
CA LEU A 150 -3.69 1.96 19.77
C LEU A 150 -3.46 3.44 19.55
N ASP A 151 -2.83 4.11 20.52
CA ASP A 151 -2.35 5.46 20.32
C ASP A 151 -1.05 5.40 19.51
N TRP A 152 -1.17 5.32 18.19
CA TRP A 152 -0.02 5.20 17.31
C TRP A 152 0.94 6.39 17.45
N ARG A 153 0.45 7.58 17.80
CA ARG A 153 1.34 8.75 17.98
C ARG A 153 2.24 8.57 19.19
N THR A 154 1.71 8.05 20.28
CA THR A 154 2.51 7.69 21.47
C THR A 154 3.46 6.53 21.16
N ILE A 155 3.00 5.52 20.42
CA ILE A 155 3.82 4.36 20.02
C ILE A 155 4.98 4.78 19.12
N ALA A 156 4.71 5.58 18.10
CA ALA A 156 5.70 6.07 17.13
C ALA A 156 6.72 7.05 17.73
N SER A 157 6.34 7.75 18.81
CA SER A 157 7.24 8.65 19.54
C SER A 157 7.97 7.95 20.71
N SER A 158 7.56 6.73 21.06
CA SER A 158 8.23 5.91 22.08
C SER A 158 9.48 5.22 21.50
N ALA A 159 10.52 5.06 22.32
CA ALA A 159 11.71 4.29 21.92
C ALA A 159 11.40 2.79 21.76
N ALA A 160 10.35 2.29 22.42
CA ALA A 160 9.85 0.92 22.31
C ALA A 160 8.43 0.79 22.91
N LEU A 161 7.61 -0.08 22.30
CA LEU A 161 6.36 -0.54 22.91
C LEU A 161 6.62 -1.31 24.21
N THR A 162 5.80 -1.05 25.24
CA THR A 162 5.71 -1.95 26.40
C THR A 162 5.24 -3.35 25.98
N PRO A 163 5.51 -4.40 26.77
CA PRO A 163 5.02 -5.74 26.46
C PRO A 163 3.49 -5.82 26.30
N ALA A 164 2.74 -5.05 27.08
CA ALA A 164 1.28 -5.00 27.00
C ALA A 164 0.79 -4.34 25.71
N GLU A 165 1.30 -3.14 25.37
CA GLU A 165 0.94 -2.46 24.12
C GLU A 165 1.35 -3.28 22.89
N ARG A 166 2.49 -3.97 22.95
CA ARG A 166 2.92 -4.89 21.90
C ARG A 166 1.91 -6.03 21.75
N GLN A 167 1.47 -6.64 22.85
CA GLN A 167 0.49 -7.72 22.83
C GLN A 167 -0.87 -7.25 22.28
N ASP A 168 -1.33 -6.06 22.67
CA ASP A 168 -2.58 -5.47 22.17
C ASP A 168 -2.48 -5.15 20.68
N PHE A 169 -1.36 -4.56 20.24
CA PHE A 169 -1.08 -4.30 18.83
C PHE A 169 -1.18 -5.59 18.00
N PHE A 170 -0.53 -6.66 18.46
CA PHE A 170 -0.59 -7.95 17.80
C PHE A 170 -1.98 -8.56 17.76
N THR A 171 -2.72 -8.43 18.85
CA THR A 171 -4.06 -8.99 18.98
C THR A 171 -5.00 -8.30 18.00
N GLU A 172 -4.97 -6.96 17.94
CA GLU A 172 -5.76 -6.18 16.99
C GLU A 172 -5.37 -6.49 15.53
N LEU A 173 -4.07 -6.55 15.22
CA LEU A 173 -3.61 -6.89 13.87
C LEU A 173 -4.01 -8.32 13.45
N ALA A 174 -3.98 -9.28 14.38
CA ALA A 174 -4.47 -10.63 14.15
C ALA A 174 -5.99 -10.66 13.91
N LEU A 175 -6.77 -9.82 14.58
CA LEU A 175 -8.20 -9.68 14.35
C LEU A 175 -8.49 -9.05 12.98
N LEU A 176 -7.74 -8.01 12.59
CA LEU A 176 -7.86 -7.39 11.27
C LEU A 176 -7.53 -8.37 10.15
N THR A 177 -6.42 -9.10 10.26
CA THR A 177 -6.04 -10.10 9.24
C THR A 177 -7.08 -11.22 9.08
N ARG A 178 -7.91 -11.51 10.09
CA ARG A 178 -9.06 -12.44 9.95
C ARG A 178 -10.21 -11.85 9.12
N ARG A 179 -10.38 -10.53 9.12
CA ARG A 179 -11.39 -9.81 8.31
C ARG A 179 -11.00 -9.72 6.83
N MET A 180 -9.71 -9.90 6.52
CA MET A 180 -9.27 -9.93 5.13
C MET A 180 -9.84 -11.13 4.36
N SER A 181 -9.90 -10.97 3.03
CA SER A 181 -10.22 -12.03 2.08
C SER A 181 -9.35 -13.27 2.31
N PRO A 182 -9.89 -14.50 2.24
CA PRO A 182 -9.17 -15.75 2.53
C PRO A 182 -7.80 -15.86 1.84
N ALA A 183 -7.72 -15.45 0.57
CA ALA A 183 -6.50 -15.50 -0.23
C ALA A 183 -5.36 -14.58 0.31
N LEU A 184 -5.71 -13.53 1.06
CA LEU A 184 -4.76 -12.55 1.59
C LEU A 184 -4.34 -12.83 3.04
N ARG A 185 -5.19 -13.49 3.83
CA ARG A 185 -4.95 -13.70 5.28
C ARG A 185 -3.58 -14.30 5.57
N GLY A 186 -3.20 -15.35 4.86
CA GLY A 186 -1.92 -16.03 5.07
C GLY A 186 -0.72 -15.13 4.78
N ARG A 187 -0.82 -14.28 3.74
CA ARG A 187 0.22 -13.31 3.38
C ARG A 187 0.34 -12.23 4.46
N TYR A 188 -0.76 -11.61 4.85
CA TYR A 188 -0.74 -10.50 5.81
C TYR A 188 -0.50 -10.95 7.25
N ARG A 189 -0.87 -12.18 7.63
CA ARG A 189 -0.42 -12.78 8.89
C ARG A 189 1.10 -12.91 8.96
N ARG A 190 1.76 -13.26 7.86
CA ARG A 190 3.24 -13.31 7.81
C ARG A 190 3.86 -11.92 7.86
N TYR A 191 3.28 -10.93 7.20
CA TYR A 191 3.71 -9.52 7.33
C TYR A 191 3.58 -9.04 8.76
N ALA A 192 2.43 -9.30 9.40
CA ALA A 192 2.18 -8.96 10.79
C ALA A 192 3.21 -9.57 11.74
N ILE A 193 3.70 -10.79 11.49
CA ILE A 193 4.74 -11.44 12.30
C ILE A 193 6.15 -10.89 12.00
N ARG A 194 6.45 -10.59 10.74
CA ARG A 194 7.78 -10.12 10.32
C ARG A 194 8.04 -8.64 10.64
N ASN A 195 7.03 -7.79 10.48
CA ASN A 195 7.16 -6.33 10.59
C ASN A 195 6.94 -5.79 12.00
N VAL A 196 6.87 -6.66 13.01
CA VAL A 196 6.77 -6.28 14.44
C VAL A 196 8.02 -5.56 14.88
N ALA A 197 9.18 -6.08 14.47
CA ALA A 197 10.45 -5.42 14.73
C ALA A 197 10.48 -4.08 14.01
N THR A 198 9.98 -3.99 12.77
CA THR A 198 10.10 -2.76 11.96
C THR A 198 9.03 -1.70 12.24
N MET A 199 7.83 -2.06 12.73
CA MET A 199 6.80 -1.09 13.15
C MET A 199 7.00 -0.60 14.60
N VAL A 200 7.77 -1.32 15.42
CA VAL A 200 8.01 -1.01 16.84
C VAL A 200 9.45 -0.53 17.10
N ALA A 201 10.43 -0.90 16.27
CA ALA A 201 11.84 -0.49 16.43
C ALA A 201 12.22 0.78 15.67
N THR A 202 11.26 1.52 15.09
CA THR A 202 11.56 2.84 14.49
C THR A 202 11.82 3.95 15.50
N GLY A 203 12.06 3.58 16.77
CA GLY A 203 12.74 4.41 17.77
C GLY A 203 14.27 4.22 17.82
N ARG A 204 14.87 3.19 17.18
CA ARG A 204 16.32 3.04 16.92
C ARG A 204 16.65 1.67 16.29
N ASP A 205 17.58 1.72 15.33
CA ASP A 205 18.47 0.65 14.87
C ASP A 205 17.83 -0.60 14.22
N HIS A 206 18.12 -0.84 12.94
CA HIS A 206 19.30 -1.63 12.58
C HIS A 206 19.44 -1.78 11.05
N GLN A 207 20.68 -1.56 10.61
CA GLN A 207 21.26 -2.16 9.41
C GLN A 207 21.02 -3.67 9.40
N VAL A 208 20.59 -4.21 8.25
CA VAL A 208 21.20 -5.31 7.45
C VAL A 208 20.32 -5.51 6.22
#